data_AF-A0AAU8Z283-F1
#
_entry.id   AF-A0AAU8Z283-F1
#
_cell.length_a   1.000
_cell.length_b   1.000
_cell.length_c   1.000
_cell.angle_alpha   90.00
_cell.angle_beta   90.00
_cell.angle_gamma   90.00
#
_symmetry.space_group_name_H-M   'P 1'
#
loop_
_entity.id
_entity.type
_entity.pdbx_description
1 polymer ?
#
loop_
_entity_poly.entity_id
_entity_poly.type
_entity_poly.pdbx_seq_one_letter_code
_entity_poly.pdbx_strand_id
1 'polypeptide(L)'
;MTTEQKKAILAIRNYLNKDLTDDYIIENYDLAVDQLVNNATKLENIKTPGVKSMSEGNQSISFESGASAWSITEDVKALLPIPYVRMW
;
A
#
# COMPACT_ATOMS: atom_id res chain seq x y z
N MET A 1 12.03 5.80 -12.66
CA MET A 1 11.12 4.83 -12.03
C MET A 1 11.92 3.93 -11.10
N THR A 2 11.72 4.03 -9.79
CA THR A 2 12.46 3.24 -8.79
C THR A 2 11.85 1.84 -8.62
N THR A 3 12.57 0.93 -7.96
CA THR A 3 12.05 -0.40 -7.61
C THR A 3 10.85 -0.33 -6.69
N GLU A 4 10.80 0.64 -5.76
CA GLU A 4 9.64 0.86 -4.90
C GLU A 4 8.41 1.30 -5.69
N GLN A 5 8.57 2.25 -6.62
CA GLN A 5 7.48 2.71 -7.46
C GLN A 5 6.89 1.57 -8.30
N LYS A 6 7.72 0.69 -8.87
CA LYS A 6 7.25 -0.49 -9.62
C LYS A 6 6.42 -1.44 -8.75
N LYS A 7 6.85 -1.69 -7.50
CA LYS A 7 6.10 -2.52 -6.55
C LYS A 7 4.76 -1.88 -6.19
N ALA A 8 4.77 -0.57 -5.95
CA ALA A 8 3.56 0.18 -5.63
C ALA A 8 2.55 0.16 -6.79
N ILE A 9 2.99 0.40 -8.01
CA ILE A 9 2.16 0.37 -9.22
C ILE A 9 1.55 -1.02 -9.42
N LEU A 10 2.33 -2.09 -9.23
CA LEU A 10 1.82 -3.46 -9.32
C LEU A 10 0.74 -3.74 -8.27
N ALA A 11 0.93 -3.27 -7.02
CA ALA A 11 -0.07 -3.41 -5.96
C ALA A 11 -1.37 -2.65 -6.29
N ILE A 12 -1.26 -1.40 -6.79
CA ILE A 12 -2.40 -0.59 -7.22
C ILE A 12 -3.12 -1.23 -8.41
N ARG A 13 -2.38 -1.72 -9.41
CA ARG A 13 -2.95 -2.40 -10.58
C ARG A 13 -3.73 -3.65 -10.18
N ASN A 14 -3.17 -4.47 -9.30
CA ASN A 14 -3.84 -5.64 -8.75
C ASN A 14 -5.11 -5.26 -7.96
N TYR A 15 -5.05 -4.17 -7.19
CA TYR A 15 -6.19 -3.69 -6.40
C TYR A 15 -7.34 -3.17 -7.26
N LEU A 16 -7.02 -2.37 -8.28
CA LEU A 16 -8.01 -1.81 -9.21
C LEU A 16 -8.59 -2.88 -10.14
N ASN A 17 -7.90 -4.02 -10.28
CA ASN A 17 -8.28 -5.13 -11.16
C ASN A 17 -8.57 -4.66 -12.60
N LYS A 18 -7.76 -3.72 -13.08
CA LYS A 18 -7.86 -3.10 -14.40
C LYS A 18 -6.52 -3.19 -15.11
N ASP A 19 -6.57 -3.36 -16.42
CA ASP A 19 -5.40 -3.20 -17.30
C ASP A 19 -5.07 -1.72 -17.46
N LEU A 20 -4.47 -1.15 -16.42
CA LEU A 20 -3.91 0.19 -16.43
C LEU A 20 -2.44 0.11 -16.81
N THR A 21 -1.99 1.04 -17.66
CA THR A 21 -0.58 1.23 -17.97
C THR A 21 0.15 1.87 -16.80
N ASP A 22 1.41 1.51 -16.61
CA ASP A 22 2.25 2.04 -15.54
C ASP A 22 2.33 3.58 -15.59
N ASP A 23 2.48 4.18 -16.78
CA ASP A 23 2.44 5.63 -16.97
C ASP A 23 1.13 6.27 -16.49
N TYR A 24 -0.01 5.64 -16.78
CA TYR A 24 -1.31 6.16 -16.34
C TYR A 24 -1.42 6.17 -14.82
N ILE A 25 -0.90 5.13 -14.15
CA ILE A 25 -0.91 5.05 -12.70
C ILE A 25 0.01 6.12 -12.10
N ILE A 26 1.17 6.37 -12.71
CA ILE A 26 2.08 7.42 -12.25
C ILE A 26 1.49 8.81 -12.49
N GLU A 27 0.84 9.07 -13.62
CA GLU A 27 0.29 10.40 -13.91
C GLU A 27 -0.99 10.72 -13.13
N ASN A 28 -1.85 9.73 -12.89
CA ASN A 28 -3.15 9.96 -12.24
C ASN A 28 -3.16 9.61 -10.76
N TYR A 29 -2.24 8.75 -10.31
CA TYR A 29 -2.19 8.23 -8.94
C TYR A 29 -0.81 8.38 -8.32
N ASP A 30 -0.03 9.40 -8.71
CA ASP A 30 1.30 9.70 -8.16
C ASP A 30 1.27 9.75 -6.62
N LEU A 31 0.26 10.42 -6.05
CA LEU A 31 0.07 10.56 -4.61
C LEU A 31 -0.18 9.22 -3.93
N ALA A 32 -0.94 8.32 -4.57
CA ALA A 32 -1.22 6.99 -4.02
C ALA A 32 0.03 6.10 -4.07
N VAL A 33 0.83 6.22 -5.13
CA VAL A 33 2.12 5.53 -5.26
C VAL A 33 3.07 6.00 -4.17
N ASP A 34 3.23 7.31 -3.99
CA ASP A 34 4.12 7.88 -2.98
C ASP A 34 3.70 7.49 -1.56
N GLN A 35 2.40 7.57 -1.27
CA GLN A 35 1.86 7.15 0.03
C GLN A 35 2.11 5.68 0.31
N LEU A 36 1.94 4.80 -0.69
CA LEU A 36 2.20 3.38 -0.53
C LEU A 36 3.70 3.08 -0.32
N VAL A 37 4.59 3.78 -1.03
CA VAL A 37 6.05 3.68 -0.83
C VAL A 37 6.45 4.16 0.57
N ASN A 38 5.88 5.28 1.02
CA ASN A 38 6.12 5.81 2.37
C ASN A 38 5.62 4.83 3.45
N ASN A 39 4.45 4.24 3.27
CA ASN A 39 3.90 3.25 4.18
C ASN A 39 4.77 1.97 4.22
N ALA A 40 5.20 1.48 3.05
CA ALA A 40 6.10 0.34 2.95
C ALA A 40 7.44 0.60 3.67
N THR A 41 8.04 1.77 3.41
CA THR A 41 9.32 2.17 4.03
C THR A 41 9.19 2.31 5.55
N LYS A 42 8.09 2.88 6.04
CA LYS A 42 7.79 2.95 7.48
C LYS A 42 7.67 1.56 8.09
N LEU A 43 6.94 0.66 7.43
CA LEU A 43 6.78 -0.73 7.90
C LEU A 43 8.08 -1.53 7.86
N GLU A 44 8.91 -1.35 6.83
CA GLU A 44 10.24 -1.97 6.76
C GLU A 44 11.16 -1.45 7.88
N ASN A 45 11.11 -0.15 8.19
CA ASN A 45 11.83 0.42 9.33
C ASN A 45 11.29 -0.11 10.68
N ILE A 46 9.97 -0.25 10.83
CA ILE A 46 9.35 -0.81 12.06
C ILE A 46 9.69 -2.30 12.24
N LYS A 47 9.88 -3.05 11.14
CA LYS A 47 10.28 -4.47 11.17
C LYS A 47 11.76 -4.69 11.53
N THR A 48 12.55 -3.64 11.74
CA THR A 48 13.90 -3.80 12.30
C THR A 48 13.83 -4.34 13.74
N PRO A 49 14.65 -5.35 14.08
CA PRO A 49 14.34 -6.28 15.17
C PRO A 49 14.68 -5.68 16.53
N GLY A 50 13.67 -5.21 17.26
CA GLY A 50 13.90 -4.74 18.63
C GLY A 50 12.65 -4.51 19.48
N VAL A 51 11.48 -4.26 18.87
CA VAL A 51 10.27 -3.97 19.65
C VAL A 51 9.15 -4.93 19.25
N LYS A 52 9.14 -6.10 19.91
CA LYS A 52 7.93 -6.91 20.05
C LYS A 52 6.91 -6.06 20.81
N SER A 53 5.88 -5.57 20.11
CA SER A 53 4.68 -4.94 20.68
C SER A 53 4.92 -3.59 21.36
N MET A 54 4.85 -2.50 20.60
CA MET A 54 4.50 -1.20 21.16
C MET A 54 2.98 -1.04 21.11
N SER A 55 2.31 -1.42 22.20
CA SER A 55 0.89 -1.13 22.40
C SER A 55 0.75 0.29 22.91
N GLU A 56 0.82 1.28 22.03
CA GLU A 56 0.49 2.66 22.36
C GLU A 56 -1.00 2.90 22.10
N GLY A 57 -1.78 2.96 23.19
CA GLY A 57 -3.10 3.60 23.25
C GLY A 57 -4.13 3.21 22.18
N ASN A 58 -4.97 2.22 22.48
CA ASN A 58 -6.24 1.95 21.79
C ASN A 58 -6.18 1.67 20.26
N GLN A 59 -5.00 1.68 19.63
CA GLN A 59 -4.82 1.26 18.24
C GLN A 59 -4.06 -0.06 18.22
N SER A 60 -4.82 -1.15 18.16
CA SER A 60 -4.28 -2.47 17.89
C SER A 60 -3.73 -2.48 16.47
N ILE A 61 -2.42 -2.26 16.32
CA ILE A 61 -1.67 -2.71 15.13
C ILE A 61 -1.64 -4.23 15.17
N SER A 62 -2.75 -4.84 14.75
CA SER A 62 -2.82 -6.25 14.42
C SER A 62 -1.88 -6.45 13.23
N PHE A 63 -0.62 -6.76 13.51
CA PHE A 63 0.27 -7.35 12.54
C PHE A 63 -0.30 -8.74 12.24
N GLU A 64 -1.33 -8.79 11.40
CA GLU A 64 -1.70 -10.05 10.77
C GLU A 64 -0.41 -10.61 10.17
N SER A 65 -0.12 -11.86 10.47
CA SER A 65 1.12 -12.58 10.11
C SER A 65 1.29 -12.77 8.58
N GLY A 66 0.69 -11.90 7.77
CA GLY A 66 0.76 -11.77 6.33
C GLY A 66 0.66 -10.32 5.83
N ALA A 67 0.77 -9.30 6.70
CA ALA A 67 0.83 -7.89 6.30
C ALA A 67 2.14 -7.61 5.55
N SER A 68 2.11 -7.87 4.24
CA SER A 68 3.10 -7.44 3.28
C SER A 68 3.28 -5.93 3.40
N ALA A 69 4.52 -5.45 3.41
CA ALA A 69 4.82 -4.01 3.46
C ALA A 69 4.17 -3.23 2.30
N TRP A 70 3.70 -3.95 1.27
CA TRP A 70 3.12 -3.44 0.03
C TRP A 70 1.59 -3.63 -0.04
N SER A 71 0.91 -3.79 1.09
CA SER A 71 -0.56 -3.87 1.14
C SER A 71 -1.22 -2.50 0.95
N ILE A 72 -2.31 -2.44 0.19
CA ILE A 72 -3.11 -1.22 -0.01
C ILE A 72 -3.90 -0.90 1.26
N THR A 73 -3.42 0.08 2.02
CA THR A 73 -4.02 0.59 3.25
C THR A 73 -5.20 1.54 2.96
N GLU A 74 -6.07 1.79 3.94
CA GLU A 74 -7.30 2.60 3.75
C GLU A 74 -7.02 4.04 3.27
N ASP A 75 -5.91 4.64 3.71
CA ASP A 75 -5.43 5.94 3.25
C ASP A 75 -5.04 5.91 1.77
N VAL A 76 -4.38 4.84 1.30
CA VAL A 76 -4.08 4.65 -0.13
C VAL A 76 -5.37 4.40 -0.92
N LYS A 77 -6.35 3.67 -0.35
CA LYS A 77 -7.67 3.46 -0.99
C LYS A 77 -8.45 4.76 -1.16
N ALA A 78 -8.33 5.71 -0.23
CA ALA A 78 -9.01 7.00 -0.33
C ALA A 78 -8.48 7.86 -1.49
N LEU A 79 -7.23 7.63 -1.91
CA LEU A 79 -6.59 8.30 -3.04
C LEU A 79 -6.83 7.58 -4.38
N LEU A 80 -7.39 6.36 -4.33
CA LEU A 80 -7.67 5.56 -5.51
C LEU A 80 -9.18 5.55 -5.79
N PRO A 81 -9.59 5.43 -7.07
CA PRO A 81 -10.99 5.21 -7.38
C PRO A 81 -11.47 3.90 -6.78
N ILE A 82 -12.77 3.83 -6.48
CA ILE A 82 -13.42 2.65 -5.92
C ILE A 82 -13.11 1.47 -6.85
N PRO A 83 -12.46 0.39 -6.34
CA PRO A 83 -12.09 -0.74 -7.17
C PRO A 83 -13.36 -1.35 -7.77
N TYR A 84 -13.24 -1.91 -8.97
CA TYR A 84 -14.37 -2.56 -9.62
C TYR A 84 -14.68 -3.86 -8.88
N VAL A 85 -15.60 -3.79 -7.90
CA VAL A 85 -16.09 -4.98 -7.22
C VAL A 85 -16.92 -5.73 -8.24
N ARG A 86 -16.44 -6.91 -8.65
CA ARG A 86 -17.21 -7.83 -9.46
C ARG A 86 -18.38 -8.32 -8.59
N MET A 87 -19.50 -7.61 -8.64
CA MET A 87 -20.78 -8.09 -8.11
C MET A 87 -21.18 -9.29 -8.96
N TRP A 88 -21.24 -10.45 -8.34
CA TRP A 88 -21.77 -11.69 -8.89
C TRP A 88 -23.23 -11.85 -8.44
#